data_AF-A0A1X1PMK6-F1
#
_entry.id   AF-A0A1X1PMK6-F1
#
_cell.length_a   1.000
_cell.length_b   1.000
_cell.length_c   1.000
_cell.angle_alpha   90.00
_cell.angle_beta   90.00
_cell.angle_gamma   90.00
#
_symmetry.space_group_name_H-M   'P 1'
#
loop_
_entity.id
_entity.type
_entity.pdbx_description
1 polymer ?
#
loop_
_entity_poly.entity_id
_entity_poly.type
_entity_poly.pdbx_seq_one_letter_code
_entity_poly.pdbx_strand_id
1 'polypeptide(L)'
;MGVSRQQAAENRSAIVAAAERLFRVRGVDAVGLTELMKEAGFTQGGFYNHFKSKDALVAEVMDKAMQDRADSPNAESLDAQVALYLSAAHRDNVEAGCPLSGFAGDAPRLTDAARACYAHGLATYLDRLERMVATAGATPAQTRRDAIAAFSQMVGALVLSRAIAGTDPALADEILAAGRDTLVDGRDDPGVIA
;
A
#
# COMPACT_ATOMS: atom_id res chain seq x y z
N MET A 1 -32.68 -13.80 -18.07
CA MET A 1 -32.88 -12.95 -16.87
C MET A 1 -31.71 -11.99 -16.80
N GLY A 2 -31.96 -10.69 -16.91
CA GLY A 2 -30.90 -9.67 -16.82
C GLY A 2 -30.46 -9.47 -15.38
N VAL A 3 -29.18 -9.19 -15.19
CA VAL A 3 -28.62 -8.81 -13.88
C VAL A 3 -29.15 -7.42 -13.51
N SER A 4 -29.62 -7.24 -12.27
CA SER A 4 -30.05 -5.92 -11.80
C SER A 4 -28.87 -4.94 -11.74
N ARG A 5 -29.11 -3.62 -11.80
CA ARG A 5 -28.03 -2.63 -11.67
C ARG A 5 -27.26 -2.79 -10.36
N GLN A 6 -27.96 -3.11 -9.28
CA GLN A 6 -27.36 -3.37 -7.98
C GLN A 6 -26.44 -4.60 -8.02
N GLN A 7 -26.93 -5.73 -8.55
CA GLN A 7 -26.13 -6.95 -8.67
C GLN A 7 -24.91 -6.75 -9.58
N ALA A 8 -25.05 -5.94 -10.64
CA ALA A 8 -23.92 -5.61 -11.51
C ALA A 8 -22.84 -4.78 -10.78
N ALA A 9 -23.23 -3.87 -9.89
CA ALA A 9 -22.32 -3.10 -9.05
C ALA A 9 -21.64 -3.97 -7.98
N GLU A 10 -22.39 -4.86 -7.32
CA GLU A 10 -21.85 -5.82 -6.35
C GLU A 10 -20.82 -6.76 -7.00
N ASN A 11 -21.14 -7.31 -8.19
CA ASN A 11 -20.22 -8.14 -8.96
C ASN A 11 -18.95 -7.36 -9.34
N ARG A 12 -19.10 -6.11 -9.75
CA ARG A 12 -17.97 -5.25 -10.11
C ARG A 12 -17.07 -5.01 -8.91
N SER A 13 -17.64 -4.71 -7.75
CA SER A 13 -16.91 -4.54 -6.49
C SER A 13 -16.15 -5.82 -6.09
N ALA A 14 -16.77 -6.99 -6.23
CA ALA A 14 -16.13 -8.28 -5.97
C ALA A 14 -14.91 -8.53 -6.90
N ILE A 15 -15.04 -8.17 -8.18
CA ILE A 15 -13.92 -8.26 -9.15
C ILE A 15 -12.78 -7.32 -8.75
N VAL A 16 -13.08 -6.07 -8.37
CA VAL A 16 -12.06 -5.11 -7.92
C VAL A 16 -11.34 -5.62 -6.68
N ALA A 17 -12.08 -6.10 -5.67
CA ALA A 17 -11.50 -6.61 -4.44
C ALA A 17 -10.59 -7.84 -4.67
N ALA A 18 -10.99 -8.75 -5.55
CA ALA A 18 -10.17 -9.89 -5.94
C ALA A 18 -8.91 -9.46 -6.71
N ALA A 19 -9.06 -8.53 -7.65
CA ALA A 19 -7.95 -7.96 -8.41
C ALA A 19 -6.93 -7.28 -7.49
N GLU A 20 -7.39 -6.48 -6.54
CA GLU A 20 -6.58 -5.77 -5.57
C GLU A 20 -5.69 -6.70 -4.75
N ARG A 21 -6.27 -7.78 -4.20
CA ARG A 21 -5.50 -8.82 -3.47
C ARG A 21 -4.47 -9.48 -4.36
N LEU A 22 -4.88 -9.97 -5.54
CA LEU A 22 -3.98 -10.68 -6.46
C LEU A 22 -2.84 -9.79 -6.96
N PHE A 23 -3.13 -8.55 -7.33
CA PHE A 23 -2.11 -7.62 -7.80
C PHE A 23 -1.09 -7.30 -6.71
N ARG A 24 -1.50 -7.14 -5.44
CA ARG A 24 -0.53 -6.94 -4.34
C ARG A 24 0.37 -8.14 -4.09
N VAL A 25 -0.18 -9.36 -4.20
CA VAL A 25 0.59 -10.58 -3.90
C VAL A 25 1.51 -10.97 -5.05
N ARG A 26 1.07 -10.81 -6.29
CA ARG A 26 1.74 -11.38 -7.47
C ARG A 26 2.30 -10.34 -8.43
N GLY A 27 1.94 -9.08 -8.24
CA GLY A 27 2.22 -7.99 -9.18
C GLY A 27 1.17 -7.89 -10.28
N VAL A 28 0.92 -6.67 -10.75
CA VAL A 28 -0.12 -6.39 -11.77
C VAL A 28 0.13 -7.17 -13.07
N ASP A 29 1.37 -7.20 -13.55
CA ASP A 29 1.73 -7.83 -14.84
C ASP A 29 1.54 -9.34 -14.84
N ALA A 30 1.86 -9.99 -13.71
CA ALA A 30 1.81 -11.44 -13.57
C ALA A 30 0.38 -12.00 -13.46
N VAL A 31 -0.62 -11.15 -13.22
CA VAL A 31 -2.01 -11.58 -13.02
C VAL A 31 -2.80 -11.51 -14.33
N GLY A 32 -3.20 -12.66 -14.87
CA GLY A 32 -4.05 -12.78 -16.06
C GLY A 32 -5.53 -12.57 -15.78
N LEU A 33 -6.32 -12.21 -16.81
CA LEU A 33 -7.78 -12.03 -16.67
C LEU A 33 -8.50 -13.33 -16.30
N THR A 34 -8.05 -14.48 -16.81
CA THR A 34 -8.68 -15.77 -16.56
C THR A 34 -8.63 -16.14 -15.07
N GLU A 35 -7.44 -16.06 -14.47
CA GLU A 35 -7.26 -16.37 -13.06
C GLU A 35 -7.93 -15.35 -12.14
N LEU A 36 -7.89 -14.07 -12.51
CA LEU A 36 -8.55 -13.00 -11.76
C LEU A 36 -10.06 -13.21 -11.71
N MET A 37 -10.68 -13.48 -12.86
CA MET A 37 -12.12 -13.73 -12.90
C MET A 37 -12.49 -15.01 -12.15
N LYS A 38 -11.66 -16.05 -12.25
CA LYS A 38 -11.85 -17.30 -11.49
C LYS A 38 -11.82 -17.03 -9.97
N GLU A 39 -10.84 -16.27 -9.49
CA GLU A 39 -10.73 -15.87 -8.08
C GLU A 39 -11.95 -15.06 -7.62
N ALA A 40 -12.46 -14.18 -8.50
CA ALA A 40 -13.66 -13.40 -8.23
C ALA A 40 -14.98 -14.21 -8.34
N GLY A 41 -14.94 -15.49 -8.74
CA GLY A 41 -16.13 -16.34 -8.90
C GLY A 41 -16.88 -16.15 -10.23
N PHE A 42 -16.23 -15.60 -11.24
CA PHE A 42 -16.81 -15.27 -12.55
C PHE A 42 -16.09 -15.98 -13.70
N THR A 43 -16.77 -16.03 -14.86
CA THR A 43 -16.13 -16.48 -16.10
C THR A 43 -15.29 -15.36 -16.71
N GLN A 44 -14.23 -15.71 -17.44
CA GLN A 44 -13.41 -14.73 -18.14
C GLN A 44 -14.23 -13.87 -19.12
N GLY A 45 -15.21 -14.47 -19.81
CA GLY A 45 -16.09 -13.74 -20.72
C GLY A 45 -16.93 -12.66 -20.03
N GLY A 46 -17.24 -12.84 -18.74
CA GLY A 46 -17.94 -11.85 -17.93
C GLY A 46 -17.14 -10.56 -17.67
N PHE A 47 -15.80 -10.59 -17.82
CA PHE A 47 -14.94 -9.44 -17.54
C PHE A 47 -15.35 -8.21 -18.36
N TYR A 48 -15.58 -8.41 -19.66
CA TYR A 48 -15.88 -7.32 -20.59
C TYR A 48 -17.28 -6.72 -20.40
N ASN A 49 -18.13 -7.33 -19.57
CA ASN A 49 -19.39 -6.73 -19.14
C ASN A 49 -19.18 -5.66 -18.05
N HIS A 50 -18.03 -5.69 -17.35
CA HIS A 50 -17.74 -4.81 -16.21
C HIS A 50 -16.60 -3.82 -16.49
N PHE A 51 -15.63 -4.21 -17.32
CA PHE A 51 -14.42 -3.43 -17.59
C PHE A 51 -14.07 -3.46 -19.09
N LYS A 52 -13.64 -2.32 -19.62
CA LYS A 52 -13.24 -2.20 -21.03
C LYS A 52 -11.89 -2.84 -21.32
N SER A 53 -11.00 -2.89 -20.33
CA SER A 53 -9.65 -3.44 -20.42
C SER A 53 -9.12 -3.78 -19.03
N LYS A 54 -8.02 -4.55 -18.98
CA LYS A 54 -7.27 -4.77 -17.73
C LYS A 54 -6.77 -3.46 -17.15
N ASP A 55 -6.30 -2.54 -17.99
CA ASP A 55 -5.83 -1.22 -17.55
C ASP A 55 -6.93 -0.39 -16.86
N ALA A 56 -8.17 -0.47 -17.35
CA ALA A 56 -9.30 0.20 -16.72
C ALA A 56 -9.59 -0.38 -15.33
N LEU A 57 -9.48 -1.70 -15.17
CA LEU A 57 -9.55 -2.36 -13.86
C LEU A 57 -8.39 -1.92 -12.95
N VAL A 58 -7.15 -1.88 -13.46
CA VAL A 58 -5.96 -1.49 -12.68
C VAL A 58 -6.08 -0.06 -12.15
N ALA A 59 -6.53 0.89 -12.99
CA ALA A 59 -6.74 2.27 -12.56
C ALA A 59 -7.78 2.35 -11.42
N GLU A 60 -8.87 1.61 -11.53
CA GLU A 60 -9.90 1.57 -10.49
C GLU A 60 -9.43 0.89 -9.20
N VAL A 61 -8.67 -0.19 -9.31
CA VAL A 61 -8.04 -0.84 -8.15
C VAL A 61 -7.10 0.13 -7.44
N MET A 62 -6.29 0.90 -8.19
CA MET A 62 -5.39 1.89 -7.58
C MET A 62 -6.18 3.00 -6.90
N ASP A 63 -7.18 3.56 -7.58
CA ASP A 63 -8.03 4.61 -7.02
C ASP A 63 -8.69 4.15 -5.71
N LYS A 64 -9.35 3.00 -5.74
CA LYS A 64 -10.00 2.40 -4.56
C LYS A 64 -8.99 2.16 -3.44
N ALA A 65 -7.85 1.51 -3.73
CA ALA A 65 -6.87 1.17 -2.70
C ALA A 65 -6.29 2.43 -2.02
N MET A 66 -6.06 3.51 -2.79
CA MET A 66 -5.57 4.78 -2.22
C MET A 66 -6.65 5.49 -1.42
N GLN A 67 -7.91 5.47 -1.86
CA GLN A 67 -9.05 6.01 -1.11
C GLN A 67 -9.28 5.25 0.20
N ASP A 68 -9.35 3.93 0.17
CA ASP A 68 -9.49 3.09 1.37
C ASP A 68 -8.36 3.38 2.38
N ARG A 69 -7.13 3.58 1.89
CA ARG A 69 -5.99 3.94 2.74
C ARG A 69 -6.11 5.34 3.31
N ALA A 70 -6.61 6.31 2.55
CA ALA A 70 -6.85 7.67 3.04
C ALA A 70 -7.94 7.70 4.12
N ASP A 71 -9.01 6.91 3.93
CA ASP A 71 -10.17 6.86 4.83
C ASP A 71 -9.92 6.03 6.10
N SER A 72 -8.94 5.13 6.06
CA SER A 72 -8.60 4.30 7.22
C SER A 72 -8.11 5.15 8.42
N PRO A 73 -8.46 4.76 9.66
CA PRO A 73 -8.13 5.53 10.85
C PRO A 73 -6.64 5.92 10.97
N ASN A 74 -6.43 7.10 11.56
CA ASN A 74 -5.10 7.57 11.93
C ASN A 74 -4.62 6.84 13.18
N ALA A 75 -3.35 6.42 13.19
CA ALA A 75 -2.71 6.15 14.46
C ALA A 75 -2.50 7.49 15.19
N GLU A 76 -2.55 7.47 16.52
CA GLU A 76 -2.54 8.68 17.34
C GLU A 76 -1.16 9.35 17.39
N SER A 77 -0.10 8.61 17.11
CA SER A 77 1.29 9.07 17.10
C SER A 77 2.11 8.38 16.02
N LEU A 78 3.26 8.97 15.65
CA LEU A 78 4.19 8.29 14.75
C LEU A 78 4.65 6.94 15.31
N ASP A 79 4.87 6.83 16.62
CA ASP A 79 5.34 5.58 17.24
C ASP A 79 4.30 4.47 17.10
N ALA A 80 3.02 4.77 17.32
CA ALA A 80 1.94 3.83 17.08
C ALA A 80 1.85 3.45 15.59
N GLN A 81 2.04 4.41 14.68
CA GLN A 81 2.05 4.14 13.24
C GLN A 81 3.22 3.25 12.82
N VAL A 82 4.41 3.50 13.37
CA VAL A 82 5.64 2.72 13.12
C VAL A 82 5.48 1.31 13.67
N ALA A 83 4.96 1.15 14.89
CA ALA A 83 4.70 -0.16 15.49
C ALA A 83 3.69 -0.99 14.68
N LEU A 84 2.61 -0.37 14.19
CA LEU A 84 1.64 -1.04 13.32
C LEU A 84 2.26 -1.42 11.97
N TYR A 85 3.02 -0.49 11.36
CA TYR A 85 3.57 -0.67 10.02
C TYR A 85 4.72 -1.67 9.97
N LEU A 86 5.60 -1.66 10.97
CA LEU A 86 6.77 -2.55 11.08
C LEU A 86 6.47 -3.73 12.00
N SER A 87 5.34 -4.41 11.75
CA SER A 87 4.90 -5.60 12.47
C SER A 87 4.97 -6.85 11.59
N ALA A 88 5.15 -8.02 12.21
CA ALA A 88 5.04 -9.31 11.52
C ALA A 88 3.66 -9.47 10.84
N ALA A 89 2.59 -8.99 11.49
CA ALA A 89 1.25 -9.00 10.91
C ALA A 89 1.18 -8.22 9.59
N HIS A 90 1.82 -7.06 9.50
CA HIS A 90 1.88 -6.32 8.24
C HIS A 90 2.82 -6.98 7.22
N ARG A 91 3.99 -7.48 7.66
CA ARG A 91 4.94 -8.21 6.81
C ARG A 91 4.24 -9.36 6.08
N ASP A 92 3.54 -10.20 6.84
CA ASP A 92 2.95 -11.46 6.35
C ASP A 92 1.64 -11.22 5.58
N ASN A 93 0.95 -10.11 5.84
CA ASN A 93 -0.30 -9.75 5.16
C ASN A 93 -0.06 -8.83 3.95
N VAL A 94 0.59 -9.37 2.91
CA VAL A 94 0.84 -8.63 1.65
C VAL A 94 -0.47 -8.23 0.96
N GLU A 95 -1.50 -9.07 1.04
CA GLU A 95 -2.76 -8.88 0.32
C GLU A 95 -3.67 -7.80 0.90
N ALA A 96 -3.47 -7.35 2.15
CA ALA A 96 -4.27 -6.29 2.78
C ALA A 96 -3.43 -5.24 3.53
N GLY A 97 -2.10 -5.26 3.33
CA GLY A 97 -1.19 -4.27 3.87
C GLY A 97 -1.31 -2.89 3.20
N CYS A 98 -0.36 -2.00 3.51
CA CYS A 98 -0.30 -0.66 2.92
C CYS A 98 -0.15 -0.74 1.40
N PRO A 99 -1.12 -0.23 0.62
CA PRO A 99 -1.10 -0.34 -0.85
C PRO A 99 0.05 0.45 -1.48
N LEU A 100 0.55 1.51 -0.82
CA LEU A 100 1.74 2.23 -1.28
C LEU A 100 2.97 1.32 -1.30
N SER A 101 3.21 0.54 -0.25
CA SER A 101 4.31 -0.45 -0.26
C SER A 101 4.04 -1.61 -1.21
N GLY A 102 2.78 -2.05 -1.32
CA GLY A 102 2.40 -3.20 -2.15
C GLY A 102 2.53 -2.92 -3.65
N PHE A 103 2.20 -1.70 -4.09
CA PHE A 103 2.24 -1.31 -5.51
C PHE A 103 3.51 -0.55 -5.90
N ALA A 104 4.42 -0.23 -4.98
CA ALA A 104 5.63 0.57 -5.27
C ALA A 104 6.44 0.00 -6.45
N GLY A 105 6.60 -1.33 -6.51
CA GLY A 105 7.33 -1.99 -7.60
C GLY A 105 6.60 -2.00 -8.95
N ASP A 106 5.26 -1.97 -8.93
CA ASP A 106 4.43 -1.99 -10.13
C ASP A 106 4.15 -0.59 -10.68
N ALA A 107 4.00 0.42 -9.81
CA ALA A 107 3.61 1.77 -10.17
C ALA A 107 4.37 2.34 -11.38
N PRO A 108 5.71 2.22 -11.51
CA PRO A 108 6.42 2.74 -12.68
C PRO A 108 6.01 2.12 -14.04
N ARG A 109 5.44 0.92 -14.03
CA ARG A 109 5.03 0.16 -15.22
C ARG A 109 3.55 0.32 -15.58
N LEU A 110 2.74 0.90 -14.69
CA LEU A 110 1.31 1.07 -14.91
C LEU A 110 1.00 2.20 -15.90
N THR A 111 -0.26 2.28 -16.34
CA THR A 111 -0.76 3.38 -17.17
C THR A 111 -0.74 4.72 -16.44
N ASP A 112 -0.77 5.82 -17.19
CA ASP A 112 -0.74 7.18 -16.64
C ASP A 112 -1.85 7.42 -15.60
N ALA A 113 -3.05 6.90 -15.85
CA ALA A 113 -4.17 7.00 -14.94
C ALA A 113 -3.87 6.31 -13.59
N ALA A 114 -3.39 5.07 -13.63
CA ALA A 114 -3.05 4.33 -12.41
C ALA A 114 -1.85 4.93 -11.66
N ARG A 115 -0.85 5.45 -12.39
CA ARG A 115 0.28 6.19 -11.79
C ARG A 115 -0.17 7.47 -11.10
N ALA A 116 -1.12 8.20 -11.68
CA ALA A 116 -1.68 9.39 -11.07
C ALA A 116 -2.41 9.06 -9.75
N CYS A 117 -3.22 7.98 -9.72
CA CYS A 117 -3.85 7.50 -8.49
C CYS A 117 -2.82 7.18 -7.40
N TYR A 118 -1.76 6.43 -7.75
CA TYR A 118 -0.67 6.11 -6.82
C TYR A 118 0.04 7.37 -6.29
N ALA A 119 0.39 8.31 -7.18
CA ALA A 119 1.07 9.54 -6.80
C ALA A 119 0.20 10.41 -5.87
N HIS A 120 -1.10 10.49 -6.14
CA HIS A 120 -2.04 11.18 -5.27
C HIS A 120 -2.13 10.52 -3.88
N GLY A 121 -2.32 9.21 -3.84
CA GLY A 121 -2.37 8.46 -2.57
C GLY A 121 -1.10 8.59 -1.75
N LEU A 122 0.08 8.61 -2.40
CA LEU A 122 1.36 8.83 -1.74
C LEU A 122 1.43 10.23 -1.13
N ALA A 123 1.05 11.27 -1.87
CA ALA A 123 1.02 12.63 -1.36
C ALA A 123 0.09 12.75 -0.14
N THR A 124 -1.13 12.22 -0.24
CA THR A 124 -2.10 12.22 0.87
C THR A 124 -1.57 11.50 2.11
N TYR A 125 -0.88 10.38 1.93
CA TYR A 125 -0.28 9.64 3.05
C TYR A 125 0.89 10.41 3.69
N LEU A 126 1.73 11.08 2.89
CA LEU A 126 2.80 11.94 3.41
C LEU A 126 2.23 13.14 4.19
N ASP A 127 1.19 13.79 3.68
CA ASP A 127 0.54 14.90 4.37
C ASP A 127 -0.07 14.45 5.72
N ARG A 128 -0.51 13.19 5.81
CA ARG A 128 -0.93 12.57 7.06
C ARG A 128 0.23 12.35 8.01
N LEU A 129 1.35 11.79 7.53
CA LEU A 129 2.55 11.59 8.35
C LEU A 129 3.16 12.91 8.84
N GLU A 130 3.12 13.98 8.04
CA GLU A 130 3.57 15.31 8.46
C GLU A 130 2.89 15.78 9.74
N ARG A 131 1.59 15.49 9.92
CA ARG A 131 0.87 15.81 11.15
C ARG A 131 1.34 15.00 12.36
N MET A 132 1.93 13.83 12.14
CA MET A 132 2.38 12.90 13.18
C MET A 132 3.84 13.15 13.58
N VAL A 133 4.64 13.70 12.66
CA VAL A 133 6.07 14.00 12.89
C VAL A 133 6.32 15.45 13.31
N ALA A 134 5.32 16.33 13.17
CA ALA A 134 5.48 17.75 13.49
C ALA A 134 5.88 17.96 14.96
N THR A 135 7.01 18.63 15.16
CA THR A 135 7.52 19.02 16.48
C THR A 135 7.44 20.53 16.67
N ALA A 136 7.43 20.98 17.93
CA ALA A 136 7.42 22.40 18.25
C ALA A 136 8.70 23.08 17.71
N GLY A 137 8.53 24.11 16.87
CA GLY A 137 9.64 24.88 16.30
C GLY A 137 10.18 24.36 14.97
N ALA A 138 9.70 23.23 14.45
CA ALA A 138 10.05 22.76 13.11
C ALA A 138 9.40 23.63 12.02
N THR A 139 10.15 23.91 10.95
CA THR A 139 9.61 24.54 9.74
C THR A 139 8.82 23.53 8.91
N PRO A 140 7.86 23.97 8.06
CA PRO A 140 7.13 23.06 7.18
C PRO A 140 8.04 22.19 6.28
N ALA A 141 9.17 22.75 5.84
CA ALA A 141 10.15 22.02 5.03
C ALA A 141 10.91 20.94 5.84
N GLN A 142 11.18 21.17 7.14
CA GLN A 142 11.73 20.15 8.02
C GLN A 142 10.71 19.03 8.24
N THR A 143 9.48 19.36 8.64
CA THR A 143 8.40 18.39 8.86
C THR A 143 8.18 17.50 7.63
N ARG A 144 8.16 18.08 6.43
CA ARG A 144 8.01 17.30 5.19
C ARG A 144 9.20 16.38 4.92
N ARG A 145 10.43 16.84 5.14
CA ARG A 145 11.62 15.99 5.02
C ARG A 145 11.57 14.81 5.99
N ASP A 146 11.18 15.07 7.24
CA ASP A 146 11.11 14.04 8.29
C ASP A 146 10.01 13.01 7.99
N ALA A 147 8.84 13.45 7.50
CA ALA A 147 7.77 12.55 7.07
C ALA A 147 8.19 11.65 5.89
N ILE A 148 8.90 12.21 4.90
CA ILE A 148 9.44 11.45 3.77
C ILE A 148 10.49 10.45 4.24
N ALA A 149 11.41 10.86 5.11
CA ALA A 149 12.45 9.99 5.66
C ALA A 149 11.82 8.83 6.46
N ALA A 150 10.90 9.15 7.37
CA ALA A 150 10.20 8.16 8.18
C ALA A 150 9.45 7.14 7.31
N PHE A 151 8.70 7.62 6.31
CA PHE A 151 7.97 6.72 5.43
C PHE A 151 8.89 5.84 4.58
N SER A 152 9.98 6.42 4.04
CA SER A 152 10.95 5.69 3.24
C SER A 152 11.60 4.57 4.04
N GLN A 153 11.97 4.85 5.30
CA GLN A 153 12.53 3.84 6.21
C GLN A 153 11.50 2.76 6.57
N MET A 154 10.26 3.14 6.86
CA MET A 154 9.17 2.19 7.11
C MET A 154 8.95 1.24 5.91
N VAL A 155 8.84 1.79 4.70
CA VAL A 155 8.65 1.00 3.48
C VAL A 155 9.86 0.10 3.24
N GLY A 156 11.08 0.65 3.36
CA GLY A 156 12.32 -0.10 3.13
C GLY A 156 12.47 -1.28 4.09
N ALA A 157 12.32 -1.05 5.40
CA ALA A 157 12.41 -2.12 6.40
C ALA A 157 11.35 -3.20 6.17
N LEU A 158 10.11 -2.82 5.88
CA LEU A 158 9.03 -3.78 5.61
C LEU A 158 9.31 -4.62 4.37
N VAL A 159 9.73 -4.00 3.26
CA VAL A 159 9.98 -4.70 1.98
C VAL A 159 11.18 -5.63 2.10
N LEU A 160 12.27 -5.19 2.74
CA LEU A 160 13.44 -6.03 2.98
C LEU A 160 13.11 -7.21 3.89
N SER A 161 12.36 -6.97 4.98
CA SER A 161 11.88 -8.05 5.87
C SER A 161 11.03 -9.07 5.11
N ARG A 162 10.08 -8.63 4.29
CA ARG A 162 9.26 -9.52 3.43
C ARG A 162 10.10 -10.36 2.48
N ALA A 163 11.14 -9.78 1.88
CA ALA A 163 11.95 -10.45 0.87
C ALA A 163 12.68 -11.69 1.40
N ILE A 164 13.02 -11.71 2.69
CA ILE A 164 13.80 -12.79 3.30
C ILE A 164 13.00 -13.62 4.31
N ALA A 165 11.76 -13.25 4.64
CA ALA A 165 10.97 -13.89 5.70
C ALA A 165 10.83 -15.42 5.54
N GLY A 166 10.77 -15.94 4.30
CA GLY A 166 10.70 -17.38 4.04
C GLY A 166 12.03 -18.13 4.17
N THR A 167 13.15 -17.42 4.16
CA THR A 167 14.51 -17.98 4.14
C THR A 167 15.26 -17.75 5.45
N ASP A 168 15.11 -16.55 6.03
CA ASP A 168 15.71 -16.15 7.31
C ASP A 168 14.70 -15.32 8.12
N PRO A 169 13.78 -15.99 8.85
CA PRO A 169 12.78 -15.31 9.66
C PRO A 169 13.37 -14.47 10.80
N ALA A 170 14.51 -14.89 11.36
CA ALA A 170 15.14 -14.19 12.46
C ALA A 170 15.71 -12.84 12.00
N LEU A 171 16.42 -12.81 10.88
CA LEU A 171 16.89 -11.56 10.28
C LEU A 171 15.71 -10.71 9.78
N ALA A 172 14.64 -11.32 9.28
CA ALA A 172 13.43 -10.59 8.89
C ALA A 172 12.81 -9.84 10.08
N ASP A 173 12.73 -10.46 11.24
CA ASP A 173 12.24 -9.85 12.48
C ASP A 173 13.21 -8.77 13.00
N GLU A 174 14.52 -9.02 12.90
CA GLU A 174 15.56 -8.05 13.27
C GLU A 174 15.45 -6.75 12.43
N ILE A 175 15.24 -6.85 11.12
CA ILE A 175 15.05 -5.68 10.24
C ILE A 175 13.86 -4.83 10.70
N LEU A 176 12.74 -5.47 11.06
CA LEU A 176 11.56 -4.76 11.56
C LEU A 176 11.84 -4.10 12.92
N ALA A 177 12.56 -4.79 13.82
CA ALA A 177 12.96 -4.24 15.11
C ALA A 177 13.88 -3.03 14.95
N ALA A 178 14.96 -3.14 14.18
CA ALA A 178 15.89 -2.05 13.92
C ALA A 178 15.20 -0.82 13.31
N GLY A 179 14.24 -1.04 12.40
CA GLY A 179 13.43 0.04 11.82
C GLY A 179 12.56 0.74 12.86
N ARG A 180 11.96 0.01 13.81
CA ARG A 180 11.17 0.59 14.91
C ARG A 180 12.05 1.42 15.84
N ASP A 181 13.15 0.85 16.31
CA ASP A 181 14.03 1.48 17.30
C ASP A 181 14.60 2.79 16.73
N THR A 182 15.08 2.78 15.49
CA THR A 182 15.65 3.99 14.86
C THR A 182 14.61 5.10 14.66
N LEU A 183 13.36 4.75 14.30
CA LEU A 183 12.31 5.72 14.04
C LEU A 183 11.67 6.29 15.31
N VAL A 184 11.75 5.57 16.43
CA VAL A 184 11.21 5.99 17.72
C VAL A 184 12.30 6.70 18.54
N ASP A 185 13.49 6.11 18.66
CA ASP A 185 14.57 6.62 19.52
C ASP A 185 15.44 7.67 18.81
N GLY A 186 15.59 7.59 17.47
CA GLY A 186 16.46 8.47 16.69
C GLY A 186 15.98 9.92 16.52
N ARG A 187 14.83 10.29 17.11
CA ARG A 187 14.31 11.67 17.07
C ARG A 187 14.81 12.56 18.19
N ASP A 188 15.40 11.97 19.23
CA ASP A 188 16.05 12.70 20.33
C ASP A 188 17.54 12.98 20.07
N ASP A 189 18.12 12.44 18.99
CA ASP A 189 19.52 12.65 18.61
C ASP A 189 19.61 13.45 17.29
N PRO A 190 19.99 14.74 17.32
CA PRO A 190 20.06 15.59 16.12
C PRO A 190 21.16 15.19 15.12
N GLY A 191 21.89 14.09 15.34
CA GLY A 191 23.08 13.70 14.57
C GLY A 191 22.90 12.63 13.48
N VAL A 192 21.75 11.96 13.34
CA VAL A 192 21.67 10.74 12.51
C VAL A 192 21.16 10.97 11.07
N ILE A 193 20.71 12.18 10.73
CA ILE A 193 20.35 12.55 9.35
C ILE A 193 21.30 13.62 8.83
N ALA A 194 22.57 13.23 8.62
CA ALA A 194 23.57 14.02 7.91
C ALA A 194 23.99 13.32 6.61
#